data_AF-A0A0J9U357-F1
#
_entry.id   AF-A0A0J9U357-F1
#
_cell.length_a   1.000
_cell.length_b   1.000
_cell.length_c   1.000
_cell.angle_alpha   90.00
_cell.angle_beta   90.00
_cell.angle_gamma   90.00
#
_symmetry.space_group_name_H-M   'P 1'
#
loop_
_entity.id
_entity.type
_entity.pdbx_description
1 polymer ?
#
loop_
_entity_poly.entity_id
_entity_poly.type
_entity_poly.pdbx_seq_one_letter_code
_entity_poly.pdbx_strand_id
1 'polypeptide(L)'
;MLEEYVTYNNTSNISQICRKYINDELNGKLKNLYYLYYYFFKLQIDDKYTIMKCNCAENCVNLYMDSISSCDKDISGEFCDKLEKFRSQYNKYMKKFDTCEEKYTYLPSAIMFDRKTFLTSVLVILVISFTLFGVYKVNINFN
;
A
#
# COMPACT_ATOMS: atom_id res chain seq x y z
N MET A 1 -1.44 19.15 -9.33
CA MET A 1 -0.98 18.05 -10.22
C MET A 1 -2.12 17.18 -10.74
N LEU A 2 -2.83 16.36 -9.94
CA LEU A 2 -3.95 15.53 -10.46
C LEU A 2 -5.24 16.34 -10.72
N GLU A 3 -5.52 17.38 -9.94
CA GLU A 3 -6.68 18.25 -10.17
C GLU A 3 -6.56 19.12 -11.44
N GLU A 4 -5.34 19.53 -11.82
CA GLU A 4 -5.09 20.21 -13.11
C GLU A 4 -5.29 19.28 -14.31
N TYR A 5 -5.10 17.97 -14.15
CA TYR A 5 -5.25 16.98 -15.22
C TYR A 5 -6.71 16.74 -15.62
N VAL A 6 -7.65 16.86 -14.67
CA VAL A 6 -9.07 16.57 -14.90
C VAL A 6 -9.76 17.69 -15.67
N THR A 7 -9.43 18.95 -15.36
CA THR A 7 -10.08 20.13 -15.94
C THR A 7 -9.72 20.34 -17.42
N TYR A 8 -8.55 19.89 -17.87
CA TYR A 8 -8.10 19.97 -19.26
C TYR A 8 -8.67 18.85 -20.16
N ASN A 9 -9.32 17.83 -19.57
CA ASN A 9 -9.59 16.54 -20.22
C ASN A 9 -10.89 16.48 -21.06
N ASN A 10 -11.78 17.47 -20.94
CA ASN A 10 -13.12 17.41 -21.55
C ASN A 10 -13.19 17.91 -23.00
N THR A 11 -12.11 18.47 -23.55
CA THR A 11 -12.05 19.01 -24.92
C THR A 11 -10.90 18.43 -25.76
N SER A 12 -10.14 17.45 -25.25
CA SER A 12 -8.90 16.99 -25.87
C SER A 12 -8.82 15.48 -26.09
N ASN A 13 -8.30 15.08 -27.25
CA ASN A 13 -7.91 13.69 -27.55
C ASN A 13 -6.71 13.21 -26.70
N ILE A 14 -6.12 14.07 -25.87
CA ILE A 14 -5.03 13.75 -24.95
C ILE A 14 -5.39 12.56 -24.04
N SER A 15 -6.64 12.44 -23.58
CA SER A 15 -7.04 11.27 -22.77
C SER A 15 -6.89 9.95 -23.54
N GLN A 16 -7.18 9.97 -24.84
CA GLN A 16 -7.12 8.82 -25.73
C GLN A 16 -5.67 8.49 -26.11
N ILE A 17 -4.88 9.53 -26.41
CA ILE A 17 -3.45 9.43 -26.72
C ILE A 17 -2.68 8.93 -25.49
N CYS A 18 -2.87 9.55 -24.32
CA CYS A 18 -2.27 9.09 -23.07
C CYS A 18 -2.71 7.67 -22.73
N ARG A 19 -3.99 7.31 -22.89
CA ARG A 19 -4.45 5.93 -22.63
C ARG A 19 -3.81 4.92 -23.58
N LYS A 20 -3.62 5.27 -24.85
CA LYS A 20 -2.93 4.42 -25.83
C LYS A 20 -1.45 4.25 -25.47
N TYR A 21 -0.73 5.35 -25.25
CA TYR A 21 0.67 5.33 -24.83
C TYR A 21 0.85 4.59 -23.49
N ILE A 22 -0.03 4.83 -22.51
CA ILE A 22 -0.02 4.13 -21.22
C ILE A 22 -0.25 2.63 -21.42
N ASN A 23 -1.21 2.21 -22.27
CA ASN A 23 -1.45 0.79 -22.49
C ASN A 23 -0.33 0.10 -23.28
N ASP A 24 0.33 0.82 -24.18
CA ASP A 24 1.42 0.30 -25.01
C ASP A 24 2.78 0.31 -24.27
N GLU A 25 3.02 1.27 -23.36
CA GLU A 25 4.28 1.44 -22.62
C GLU A 25 4.25 0.93 -21.17
N LEU A 26 3.10 0.98 -20.46
CA LEU A 26 3.05 0.45 -19.09
C LEU A 26 2.93 -1.08 -19.10
N ASN A 27 3.96 -1.72 -18.57
CA ASN A 27 3.97 -3.14 -18.30
C ASN A 27 4.16 -3.44 -16.80
N GLY A 28 3.85 -4.69 -16.42
CA GLY A 28 4.11 -5.24 -15.10
C GLY A 28 3.66 -4.36 -13.91
N LYS A 29 4.60 -4.15 -12.98
CA LYS A 29 4.39 -3.45 -11.71
C LYS A 29 3.90 -2.00 -11.90
N LEU A 30 4.43 -1.29 -12.89
CA LEU A 30 4.06 0.11 -13.14
C LEU A 30 2.60 0.19 -13.60
N LYS A 31 2.18 -0.73 -14.49
CA LYS A 31 0.79 -0.85 -14.96
C LYS A 31 -0.16 -1.03 -13.78
N ASN A 32 0.15 -1.95 -12.87
CA ASN A 32 -0.69 -2.22 -11.72
C ASN A 32 -0.81 -0.99 -10.81
N LEU A 33 0.29 -0.30 -10.53
CA LEU A 33 0.27 0.90 -9.71
C LEU A 33 -0.60 2.00 -10.33
N TYR A 34 -0.50 2.20 -11.63
CA TYR A 34 -1.36 3.14 -12.36
C TYR A 34 -2.84 2.80 -12.20
N TYR A 35 -3.23 1.55 -12.45
CA TYR A 35 -4.62 1.13 -12.35
C TYR A 35 -5.17 1.20 -10.92
N LEU A 36 -4.36 0.93 -9.90
CA LEU A 36 -4.73 1.15 -8.50
C LEU A 36 -5.12 2.60 -8.23
N TYR A 37 -4.27 3.55 -8.64
CA TYR A 37 -4.58 4.98 -8.49
C TYR A 37 -5.78 5.42 -9.33
N TYR A 38 -5.96 4.86 -10.52
CA TYR A 38 -7.10 5.16 -11.38
C TYR A 38 -8.43 4.71 -10.77
N TYR A 39 -8.52 3.47 -10.26
CA TYR A 39 -9.72 2.99 -9.59
C TYR A 39 -9.99 3.75 -8.29
N PHE A 40 -8.94 4.09 -7.53
CA PHE A 40 -9.08 4.88 -6.32
C PHE A 40 -9.55 6.30 -6.60
N PHE A 41 -9.04 6.94 -7.66
CA PHE A 41 -9.52 8.23 -8.12
C PHE A 41 -11.01 8.17 -8.48
N LYS A 42 -11.43 7.16 -9.25
CA LYS A 42 -12.85 6.97 -9.57
C LYS A 42 -13.71 6.82 -8.32
N LEU A 43 -13.24 6.07 -7.33
CA LEU A 43 -13.93 5.90 -6.07
C LEU A 43 -14.18 7.23 -5.33
N GLN A 44 -13.28 8.21 -5.50
CA GLN A 44 -13.35 9.54 -4.88
C GLN A 44 -14.26 10.51 -5.63
N ILE A 45 -14.28 10.46 -6.96
CA ILE A 45 -14.97 11.46 -7.81
C ILE A 45 -16.33 11.02 -8.35
N ASP A 46 -16.67 9.72 -8.31
CA ASP A 46 -17.95 9.29 -8.86
C ASP A 46 -19.08 9.67 -7.90
N ASP A 47 -19.79 10.76 -8.18
CA ASP A 47 -21.01 11.15 -7.44
C ASP A 47 -22.19 10.20 -7.75
N LYS A 48 -22.00 9.28 -8.70
CA LYS A 48 -23.01 8.33 -9.15
C LYS A 48 -23.02 7.08 -8.28
N TYR A 49 -24.24 6.65 -7.96
CA TYR A 49 -24.68 5.36 -7.38
C TYR A 49 -23.62 4.50 -6.66
N THR A 50 -23.86 4.22 -5.38
CA THR A 50 -23.08 3.33 -4.50
C THR A 50 -22.55 2.05 -5.18
N ILE A 51 -23.32 1.43 -6.08
CA ILE A 51 -22.91 0.24 -6.83
C ILE A 51 -21.63 0.47 -7.66
N MET A 52 -21.52 1.61 -8.36
CA MET A 52 -20.37 1.92 -9.20
C MET A 52 -19.11 2.19 -8.36
N LYS A 53 -19.29 2.80 -7.19
CA LYS A 53 -18.23 2.95 -6.18
C LYS A 53 -17.72 1.60 -5.70
N CYS A 54 -18.62 0.68 -5.35
CA CYS A 54 -18.19 -0.62 -4.83
C CYS A 54 -17.52 -1.51 -5.86
N ASN A 55 -17.91 -1.42 -7.13
CA ASN A 55 -17.16 -2.06 -8.22
C ASN A 55 -15.74 -1.48 -8.36
N CYS A 56 -15.54 -0.18 -8.13
CA CYS A 56 -14.21 0.41 -8.11
C CYS A 56 -13.40 -0.06 -6.90
N ALA A 57 -14.03 -0.14 -5.72
CA ALA A 57 -13.40 -0.65 -4.50
C ALA A 57 -12.96 -2.12 -4.66
N GLU A 58 -13.83 -2.96 -5.23
CA GLU A 58 -13.54 -4.35 -5.56
C GLU A 58 -12.35 -4.48 -6.52
N ASN A 59 -12.37 -3.74 -7.63
CA ASN A 59 -11.26 -3.75 -8.60
C ASN A 59 -9.94 -3.28 -7.96
N CYS A 60 -9.99 -2.27 -7.09
CA CYS A 60 -8.84 -1.83 -6.30
C CYS A 60 -8.29 -2.98 -5.44
N VAL A 61 -9.15 -3.64 -4.67
CA VAL A 61 -8.75 -4.69 -3.73
C VAL A 61 -8.18 -5.89 -4.46
N ASN A 62 -8.86 -6.38 -5.50
CA ASN A 62 -8.40 -7.53 -6.28
C ASN A 62 -7.03 -7.26 -6.91
N LEU A 63 -6.86 -6.11 -7.59
CA LEU A 63 -5.59 -5.74 -8.20
C LEU A 63 -4.48 -5.53 -7.16
N TYR A 64 -4.83 -5.01 -5.98
CA TYR A 64 -3.88 -4.82 -4.89
C TYR A 64 -3.38 -6.18 -4.39
N MET A 65 -4.29 -7.11 -4.10
CA MET A 65 -3.95 -8.45 -3.62
C MET A 65 -3.09 -9.23 -4.63
N ASP A 66 -3.37 -9.11 -5.93
CA ASP A 66 -2.53 -9.67 -6.97
C ASP A 66 -1.13 -9.03 -6.97
N SER A 67 -1.07 -7.71 -6.76
CA SER A 67 0.19 -6.96 -6.77
C SER A 67 1.06 -7.23 -5.56
N ILE A 68 0.49 -7.38 -4.35
CA ILE A 68 1.28 -7.66 -3.14
C ILE A 68 1.97 -9.03 -3.20
N SER A 69 1.42 -9.99 -3.95
CA SER A 69 2.05 -11.31 -4.13
C SER A 69 3.45 -11.23 -4.78
N SER A 70 3.74 -10.12 -5.48
CA SER A 70 5.05 -9.87 -6.08
C SER A 70 6.06 -9.25 -5.12
N CYS A 71 5.64 -8.86 -3.91
CA CYS A 71 6.51 -8.21 -2.93
C CYS A 71 7.59 -9.12 -2.37
N ASP A 72 7.30 -10.41 -2.22
CA ASP A 72 8.28 -11.40 -1.79
C ASP A 72 9.45 -11.53 -2.78
N LYS A 73 9.23 -11.13 -4.03
CA LYS A 73 10.22 -11.18 -5.13
C LYS A 73 10.80 -9.79 -5.45
N ASP A 74 10.38 -8.74 -4.74
CA ASP A 74 10.83 -7.37 -4.97
C ASP A 74 12.07 -7.03 -4.13
N ILE A 75 13.25 -7.44 -4.62
CA ILE A 75 14.52 -7.29 -3.88
C ILE A 75 14.82 -5.83 -3.50
N SER A 76 14.44 -4.86 -4.34
CA SER A 76 14.65 -3.44 -4.03
C SER A 76 13.62 -2.87 -3.06
N GLY A 77 12.48 -3.54 -2.86
CA GLY A 77 11.35 -3.07 -2.06
C GLY A 77 10.62 -1.84 -2.63
N GLU A 78 11.11 -1.22 -3.69
CA GLU A 78 10.61 0.07 -4.19
C GLU A 78 9.14 -0.01 -4.65
N PHE A 79 8.74 -1.14 -5.22
CA PHE A 79 7.35 -1.33 -5.63
C PHE A 79 6.45 -1.52 -4.41
N CYS A 80 6.90 -2.29 -3.41
CA CYS A 80 6.14 -2.55 -2.19
C CYS A 80 5.99 -1.30 -1.33
N ASP A 81 7.00 -0.43 -1.29
CA ASP A 81 6.90 0.88 -0.64
C ASP A 81 5.84 1.77 -1.31
N LYS A 82 5.72 1.70 -2.64
CA LYS A 82 4.67 2.42 -3.38
C LYS A 82 3.29 1.82 -3.08
N LEU A 83 3.17 0.49 -3.00
CA LEU A 83 1.93 -0.18 -2.60
C LEU A 83 1.55 0.14 -1.14
N GLU A 84 2.51 0.27 -0.24
CA GLU A 84 2.26 0.63 1.16
C GLU A 84 1.75 2.08 1.28
N LYS A 85 2.32 3.01 0.50
CA LYS A 85 1.81 4.38 0.39
C LYS A 85 0.39 4.41 -0.14
N PHE A 86 0.09 3.63 -1.19
CA PHE A 86 -1.26 3.49 -1.73
C PHE A 86 -2.23 2.94 -0.67
N ARG A 87 -1.86 1.86 0.01
CA ARG A 87 -2.64 1.24 1.09
C ARG A 87 -3.06 2.24 2.17
N SER A 88 -2.11 3.06 2.62
CA SER A 88 -2.36 4.09 3.63
C SER A 88 -3.42 5.09 3.18
N GLN A 89 -3.36 5.54 1.93
CA GLN A 89 -4.34 6.48 1.37
C GLN A 89 -5.73 5.83 1.22
N TYR A 90 -5.77 4.61 0.67
CA TYR A 90 -7.01 3.88 0.47
C TYR A 90 -7.72 3.59 1.80
N ASN A 91 -7.02 3.00 2.78
CA ASN A 91 -7.60 2.65 4.07
C ASN A 91 -8.08 3.90 4.84
N LYS A 92 -7.33 5.02 4.74
CA LYS A 92 -7.76 6.30 5.32
C LYS A 92 -9.03 6.84 4.68
N TYR A 93 -9.21 6.64 3.38
CA TYR A 93 -10.42 7.02 2.67
C TYR A 93 -11.59 6.11 3.05
N MET A 94 -11.43 4.79 2.96
CA MET A 94 -12.50 3.83 3.27
C MET A 94 -12.97 3.90 4.72
N LYS A 95 -12.08 4.19 5.68
CA LYS A 95 -12.46 4.43 7.08
C LYS A 95 -13.46 5.59 7.24
N LYS A 96 -13.46 6.55 6.32
CA LYS A 96 -14.38 7.69 6.33
C LYS A 96 -15.66 7.44 5.51
N PHE A 97 -15.61 6.48 4.58
CA PHE A 97 -16.66 6.21 3.60
C PHE A 97 -16.99 4.72 3.61
N ASP A 98 -17.88 4.34 4.52
CA ASP A 98 -18.35 2.97 4.70
C ASP A 98 -19.55 2.69 3.78
N THR A 99 -19.27 2.55 2.48
CA THR A 99 -20.33 2.42 1.45
C THR A 99 -20.38 1.06 0.78
N CYS A 100 -19.46 0.15 1.11
CA CYS A 100 -19.26 -1.13 0.41
C CYS A 100 -19.09 -2.28 1.40
N GLU A 101 -19.16 -3.52 0.92
CA GLU A 101 -18.91 -4.69 1.76
C GLU A 101 -17.55 -4.59 2.48
N GLU A 102 -17.53 -5.06 3.74
CA GLU A 102 -16.38 -4.96 4.65
C GLU A 102 -15.07 -5.48 4.03
N LYS A 103 -15.15 -6.53 3.22
CA LYS A 103 -13.98 -7.13 2.55
C LYS A 103 -13.27 -6.15 1.59
N TYR A 104 -13.91 -5.06 1.18
CA TYR A 104 -13.34 -4.03 0.32
C TYR A 104 -12.94 -2.77 1.09
N THR A 105 -13.15 -2.67 2.40
CA THR A 105 -12.87 -1.43 3.16
C THR A 105 -11.44 -1.37 3.69
N TYR A 106 -10.68 -2.46 3.59
CA TYR A 106 -9.34 -2.56 4.15
C TYR A 106 -8.36 -3.34 3.27
N LEU A 107 -7.18 -2.78 3.08
CA LEU A 107 -6.04 -3.42 2.42
C LEU A 107 -4.95 -3.81 3.44
N PRO A 108 -4.41 -5.04 3.35
CA PRO A 108 -3.31 -5.51 4.22
C PRO A 108 -1.98 -4.83 3.87
N SER A 109 -1.02 -4.83 4.80
CA SER A 109 0.32 -4.25 4.59
C SER A 109 1.04 -4.88 3.39
N ALA A 110 1.63 -4.06 2.52
CA ALA A 110 2.52 -4.54 1.46
C ALA A 110 3.94 -4.78 1.98
N ILE A 111 4.28 -4.17 3.11
CA ILE A 111 5.53 -4.46 3.81
C ILE A 111 5.33 -5.73 4.64
N MET A 112 6.01 -6.81 4.24
CA MET A 112 6.22 -7.95 5.11
C MET A 112 7.22 -7.56 6.19
N PHE A 113 6.73 -7.24 7.39
CA PHE A 113 7.56 -7.37 8.57
C PHE A 113 7.82 -8.87 8.74
N ASP A 114 9.05 -9.30 8.51
CA ASP A 114 9.47 -10.61 8.98
C ASP A 114 9.45 -10.59 10.51
N ARG A 115 8.29 -10.97 11.07
CA ARG A 115 8.06 -11.03 12.51
C ARG A 115 9.13 -11.87 13.18
N LYS A 116 9.70 -12.87 12.50
CA LYS A 116 10.81 -13.67 13.05
C LYS A 116 12.07 -12.83 13.18
N THR A 117 12.43 -12.04 12.17
CA THR A 117 13.60 -11.15 12.21
C THR A 117 13.46 -10.09 13.31
N PHE A 118 12.28 -9.45 13.41
CA PHE A 118 12.01 -8.48 14.47
C PHE A 118 12.06 -9.11 15.88
N LEU A 119 11.39 -10.27 16.08
CA LEU A 119 11.40 -10.98 17.36
C LEU A 119 12.81 -11.45 17.74
N THR A 120 13.60 -11.92 16.77
CA THR A 120 14.99 -12.32 16.99
C THR A 120 15.83 -11.14 17.44
N SER A 121 15.69 -9.99 16.79
CA SER A 121 16.41 -8.77 17.16
C SER A 121 16.08 -8.33 18.60
N VAL A 122 14.79 -8.31 18.96
CA VAL A 122 14.35 -7.95 20.32
C VAL A 122 14.88 -8.93 21.37
N LEU A 123 14.86 -10.24 21.09
CA LEU A 123 15.36 -11.26 21.99
C LEU A 123 16.87 -11.12 22.24
N VAL A 124 17.67 -10.84 21.21
CA VAL A 124 19.12 -10.61 21.35
C VAL A 124 19.40 -9.42 22.25
N ILE A 125 18.68 -8.30 22.07
CA ILE A 125 18.84 -7.10 22.91
C ILE A 125 18.46 -7.40 24.37
N LEU A 126 17.40 -8.17 24.60
CA LEU A 126 17.00 -8.57 25.95
C LEU A 126 18.07 -9.44 26.61
N VAL A 127 18.61 -10.44 25.90
CA VAL A 127 19.68 -11.31 26.43
C VAL A 127 20.90 -10.48 26.83
N ILE A 128 21.34 -9.55 25.97
CA ILE A 128 22.47 -8.65 26.28
C ILE A 128 22.17 -7.77 27.50
N SER A 129 20.95 -7.26 27.61
CA SER A 129 20.55 -6.41 28.73
C SER A 129 20.55 -7.19 30.05
N PHE A 130 20.03 -8.42 30.05
CA PHE A 130 20.01 -9.28 31.24
C PHE A 130 21.42 -9.73 31.65
N THR A 131 22.30 -10.05 30.71
CA THR A 131 23.69 -10.42 31.04
C THR A 131 24.44 -9.25 31.63
N LEU A 132 24.32 -8.04 31.07
CA LEU A 132 24.93 -6.82 31.62
C LEU A 132 24.40 -6.49 33.02
N PHE A 133 23.08 -6.60 33.24
CA PHE A 133 22.49 -6.37 34.54
C PHE A 133 22.98 -7.37 35.59
N GLY A 134 23.09 -8.65 35.21
CA GLY A 134 23.65 -9.69 36.07
C GLY A 134 25.10 -9.40 36.47
N VAL A 135 25.97 -9.08 35.50
CA VAL A 135 27.38 -8.75 35.75
C VAL A 135 27.51 -7.50 36.63
N TYR A 136 26.74 -6.45 36.35
CA TYR A 136 26.76 -5.22 37.14
C TYR A 136 26.36 -5.46 38.60
N LYS A 137 25.29 -6.21 38.84
CA LYS A 137 24.83 -6.54 40.20
C LYS A 137 25.85 -7.39 40.97
N VAL A 138 26.50 -8.33 40.30
CA VAL A 138 27.54 -9.18 40.91
C VAL A 138 28.75 -8.32 41.31
N ASN A 139 29.22 -7.41 40.44
CA ASN A 139 30.38 -6.55 40.74
C ASN A 139 30.13 -5.56 41.90
N ILE A 140 28.91 -5.04 42.08
CA ILE A 140 28.59 -4.17 43.24
C ILE A 140 28.63 -4.94 44.55
N ASN A 141 28.20 -6.21 44.56
CA ASN A 141 28.17 -7.02 45.78
C ASN A 141 29.56 -7.51 46.24
N PHE A 142 30.61 -7.32 45.44
CA PHE A 142 31.99 -7.73 45.76
C PHE A 142 32.91 -6.56 46.14
N ASN A 143 32.40 -5.33 46.22
CA ASN A 143 33.15 -4.12 46.57
C ASN A 143 32.60 -3.47 47.85
#